data_AF-A0A7C7T481-F1
#
_entry.id   AF-A0A7C7T481-F1
#
_cell.length_a   1.000
_cell.length_b   1.000
_cell.length_c   1.000
_cell.angle_alpha   90.00
_cell.angle_beta   90.00
_cell.angle_gamma   90.00
#
_symmetry.space_group_name_H-M   'P 1'
#
loop_
_entity.id
_entity.type
_entity.pdbx_description
1 polymer ?
#
loop_
_entity_poly.entity_id
_entity_poly.type
_entity_poly.pdbx_seq_one_letter_code
_entity_poly.pdbx_strand_id
1 'polypeptide(L)'
;FYRTDGKLVAAAVAEKQYALVASANWHALGRFAARWITENGILIDIGSTTTDILPISNGALVHQANEDTQRLIQGELVYTGVERSSIVGIVREVPYRGVSCPVMNEQFATSGDVYLLTDDLSENPSNRRTADDEPATKPAARIRMSRLIGATNGEFNHRDAVVIAQHVLDAQVGQIADAMRRVEARLPGPATAMIITGQGEFLASKVIKSTDSDGERNIISMRKRIGRSVSRVAPAYALAVLAEEME
;
A
#
# COMPACT_ATOMS: atom_id res chain seq x y z
N PHE A 1 7.24 24.87 -1.67
CA PHE A 1 6.45 23.73 -2.17
C PHE A 1 7.33 22.83 -3.00
N TYR A 2 7.25 21.52 -2.76
CA TYR A 2 7.98 20.51 -3.53
C TYR A 2 7.22 20.14 -4.78
N ARG A 3 7.96 19.85 -5.86
CA ARG A 3 7.39 19.42 -7.15
C ARG A 3 7.90 18.04 -7.56
N THR A 4 7.13 17.36 -8.41
CA THR A 4 7.49 16.05 -8.99
C THR A 4 8.68 16.10 -9.95
N ASP A 5 9.25 17.27 -10.25
CA ASP A 5 10.55 17.40 -10.93
C ASP A 5 11.72 17.62 -9.95
N GLY A 6 11.47 17.46 -8.65
CA GLY A 6 12.50 17.50 -7.62
C GLY A 6 12.94 18.90 -7.18
N LYS A 7 12.17 19.96 -7.52
CA LYS A 7 12.49 21.35 -7.16
C LYS A 7 11.61 21.87 -6.04
N LEU A 8 12.18 22.73 -5.20
CA LEU A 8 11.43 23.57 -4.26
C LEU A 8 11.13 24.93 -4.90
N VAL A 9 9.87 25.35 -4.85
CA VAL A 9 9.42 26.64 -5.40
C VAL A 9 8.59 27.42 -4.38
N ALA A 10 8.56 28.75 -4.54
CA ALA A 10 7.70 29.63 -3.76
C ALA A 10 6.20 29.39 -4.03
N ALA A 11 5.33 29.80 -3.10
CA ALA A 11 3.87 29.63 -3.19
C ALA A 11 3.28 30.15 -4.50
N ALA A 12 3.65 31.36 -4.91
CA ALA A 12 3.14 31.98 -6.14
C ALA A 12 3.49 31.21 -7.42
N VAL A 13 4.59 30.44 -7.41
CA VAL A 13 4.97 29.56 -8.53
C VAL A 13 4.19 28.25 -8.46
N ALA A 14 4.03 27.69 -7.25
CA ALA A 14 3.27 26.48 -7.00
C ALA A 14 1.80 26.60 -7.43
N GLU A 15 1.16 27.73 -7.15
CA GLU A 15 -0.23 28.00 -7.56
C GLU A 15 -0.42 27.92 -9.09
N LYS A 16 0.54 28.46 -9.84
CA LYS A 16 0.52 28.44 -11.31
C LYS A 16 0.85 27.07 -11.89
N GLN A 17 1.50 26.21 -11.11
CA GLN A 17 2.03 24.91 -11.52
C GLN A 17 1.52 23.79 -10.60
N TYR A 18 0.26 23.90 -10.17
CA TYR A 18 -0.35 23.03 -9.17
C TYR A 18 -0.24 21.54 -9.55
N ALA A 19 -0.29 21.21 -10.84
CA ALA A 19 -0.17 19.84 -11.34
C ALA A 19 1.16 19.17 -10.97
N LEU A 20 2.24 19.94 -10.85
CA LEU A 20 3.55 19.44 -10.44
C LEU A 20 3.70 19.33 -8.92
N VAL A 21 2.83 19.97 -8.15
CA VAL A 21 2.87 20.01 -6.68
C VAL A 21 1.90 18.97 -6.09
N ALA A 22 0.75 18.77 -6.74
CA ALA A 22 -0.26 17.81 -6.33
C ALA A 22 0.34 16.41 -6.24
N SER A 23 0.17 15.75 -5.09
CA SER A 23 0.63 14.38 -4.86
C SER A 23 2.15 14.19 -4.93
N ALA A 24 2.99 15.23 -4.80
CA ALA A 24 4.45 15.08 -4.97
C ALA A 24 5.18 14.31 -3.83
N ASN A 25 4.45 13.80 -2.83
CA ASN A 25 5.02 13.11 -1.66
C ASN A 25 5.72 11.79 -2.02
N TRP A 26 5.18 11.01 -2.97
CA TRP A 26 5.82 9.78 -3.45
C TRP A 26 7.16 10.09 -4.13
N HIS A 27 7.26 11.20 -4.86
CA HIS A 27 8.48 11.59 -5.57
C HIS A 27 9.59 11.97 -4.58
N ALA A 28 9.27 12.74 -3.54
CA ALA A 28 10.22 13.07 -2.47
C ALA A 28 10.75 11.80 -1.78
N LEU A 29 9.84 10.89 -1.40
CA LEU A 29 10.19 9.62 -0.78
C LEU A 29 11.09 8.77 -1.69
N GLY A 30 10.69 8.59 -2.94
CA GLY A 30 11.43 7.79 -3.91
C GLY A 30 12.81 8.35 -4.18
N ARG A 31 12.95 9.68 -4.37
CA ARG A 31 14.26 10.32 -4.57
C ARG A 31 15.16 10.17 -3.34
N PHE A 32 14.62 10.35 -2.14
CA PHE A 32 15.37 10.15 -0.91
C PHE A 32 15.86 8.70 -0.82
N ALA A 33 14.97 7.73 -1.01
CA ALA A 33 15.25 6.31 -0.82
C ALA A 33 16.13 5.71 -1.95
N ALA A 34 16.12 6.30 -3.15
CA ALA A 34 16.91 5.84 -4.29
C ALA A 34 18.41 5.76 -3.98
N ARG A 35 18.92 6.57 -3.05
CA ARG A 35 20.31 6.52 -2.57
C ARG A 35 20.75 5.17 -1.99
N TRP A 36 19.81 4.28 -1.68
CA TRP A 36 20.11 2.94 -1.15
C TRP A 36 20.14 1.84 -2.21
N ILE A 37 19.90 2.17 -3.48
CA ILE A 37 19.90 1.21 -4.60
C ILE A 37 20.98 1.62 -5.60
N THR A 38 21.97 0.75 -5.80
CA THR A 38 23.11 1.01 -6.69
C THR A 38 22.86 0.56 -8.13
N GLU A 39 22.03 -0.47 -8.34
CA GLU A 39 21.64 -0.98 -9.65
C GLU A 39 20.13 -0.79 -9.84
N ASN A 40 19.36 -1.87 -10.03
CA ASN A 40 17.92 -1.82 -10.21
C ASN A 40 17.18 -2.28 -8.95
N GLY A 41 16.08 -1.61 -8.65
CA GLY A 41 15.20 -2.03 -7.59
C GLY A 41 13.89 -1.28 -7.57
N ILE A 42 13.07 -1.59 -6.58
CA ILE A 42 11.72 -1.05 -6.45
C ILE A 42 11.50 -0.60 -5.02
N LEU A 43 10.93 0.59 -4.85
CA LEU A 43 10.35 1.02 -3.58
C LEU A 43 8.86 0.71 -3.56
N ILE A 44 8.39 0.09 -2.48
CA ILE A 44 6.98 -0.16 -2.19
C ILE A 44 6.61 0.60 -0.91
N ASP A 45 5.79 1.65 -1.04
CA ASP A 45 5.20 2.37 0.09
C ASP A 45 3.73 1.99 0.22
N ILE A 46 3.36 1.36 1.34
CA ILE A 46 1.97 0.96 1.59
C ILE A 46 1.41 1.79 2.75
N GLY A 47 0.52 2.70 2.40
CA GLY A 47 -0.26 3.51 3.32
C GLY A 47 -1.54 2.83 3.79
N SER A 48 -2.41 3.62 4.42
CA SER A 48 -3.75 3.17 4.81
C SER A 48 -4.70 2.95 3.62
N THR A 49 -4.46 3.63 2.50
CA THR A 49 -5.35 3.63 1.32
C THR A 49 -4.69 3.21 0.03
N THR A 50 -3.42 3.58 -0.16
CA THR A 50 -2.71 3.44 -1.43
C THR A 50 -1.41 2.68 -1.24
N THR A 51 -0.94 2.10 -2.34
CA THR A 51 0.36 1.47 -2.49
C THR A 51 1.08 2.14 -3.64
N ASP A 52 2.19 2.80 -3.37
CA ASP A 52 3.07 3.38 -4.38
C ASP A 52 4.18 2.36 -4.71
N ILE A 53 4.42 2.12 -6.01
CA ILE A 53 5.43 1.20 -6.52
C ILE A 53 6.35 1.99 -7.44
N LEU A 54 7.54 2.33 -6.95
CA LEU A 54 8.44 3.27 -7.62
C LEU A 54 9.68 2.53 -8.15
N PRO A 55 9.91 2.52 -9.47
CA PRO A 55 11.10 1.91 -10.04
C PRO A 55 12.32 2.82 -9.82
N ILE A 56 13.43 2.20 -9.43
CA ILE A 56 14.71 2.87 -9.17
C ILE A 56 15.79 2.16 -9.99
N SER A 57 16.61 2.96 -10.68
CA SER A 57 17.78 2.48 -11.41
C SER A 57 18.96 3.43 -11.18
N ASN A 58 20.13 2.87 -10.87
CA ASN A 58 21.38 3.60 -10.67
C ASN A 58 21.24 4.78 -9.69
N GLY A 59 20.58 4.55 -8.55
CA GLY A 59 20.39 5.57 -7.52
C GLY A 59 19.38 6.66 -7.85
N ALA A 60 18.61 6.53 -8.94
CA ALA A 60 17.61 7.52 -9.37
C ALA A 60 16.25 6.87 -9.62
N LEU A 61 15.18 7.65 -9.43
CA LEU A 61 13.84 7.24 -9.86
C LEU A 61 13.78 7.20 -11.39
N VAL A 62 13.19 6.15 -11.93
CA VAL A 62 12.93 5.99 -13.38
C VAL A 62 11.42 5.89 -13.65
N HIS A 63 10.65 6.74 -12.97
CA HIS A 63 9.19 6.82 -13.12
C HIS A 63 8.78 7.34 -14.50
N GLN A 64 7.63 6.89 -15.00
CA GLN A 64 7.09 7.33 -16.31
C GLN A 64 5.93 8.31 -16.16
N ALA A 65 5.33 8.38 -14.99
CA ALA A 65 4.14 9.17 -14.72
C ALA A 65 4.38 10.18 -13.60
N ASN A 66 3.86 11.39 -13.78
CA ASN A 66 3.83 12.43 -12.73
C ASN A 66 2.46 12.53 -12.07
N GLU A 67 1.40 12.35 -12.86
CA GLU A 67 0.01 12.49 -12.41
C GLU A 67 -0.55 11.14 -11.95
N ASP A 68 -1.37 11.15 -10.90
CA ASP A 68 -1.91 9.93 -10.30
C ASP A 68 -2.70 9.06 -11.30
N THR A 69 -3.43 9.66 -12.24
CA THR A 69 -4.12 8.90 -13.30
C THR A 69 -3.15 8.09 -14.14
N GLN A 70 -2.01 8.68 -14.53
CA GLN A 70 -0.98 7.98 -15.29
C GLN A 70 -0.27 6.93 -14.42
N ARG A 71 -0.03 7.23 -13.13
CA ARG A 71 0.56 6.27 -12.19
C ARG A 71 -0.34 5.04 -11.99
N LEU A 72 -1.65 5.23 -11.92
CA LEU A 72 -2.64 4.14 -11.89
C LEU A 72 -2.56 3.29 -13.17
N ILE A 73 -2.54 3.91 -14.35
CA ILE A 73 -2.43 3.22 -15.64
C ILE A 73 -1.13 2.40 -15.70
N GLN A 74 -0.01 2.98 -15.27
CA GLN A 74 1.29 2.33 -15.32
C GLN A 74 1.52 1.29 -14.20
N GLY A 75 0.65 1.26 -13.18
CA GLY A 75 0.83 0.42 -12.00
C GLY A 75 1.86 0.94 -10.99
N GLU A 76 2.30 2.19 -11.13
CA GLU A 76 3.15 2.88 -10.13
C GLU A 76 2.34 3.35 -8.91
N LEU A 77 1.00 3.36 -9.03
CA LEU A 77 0.04 3.56 -7.96
C LEU A 77 -1.01 2.47 -8.02
N VAL A 78 -1.25 1.78 -6.91
CA VAL A 78 -2.38 0.86 -6.71
C VAL A 78 -3.25 1.45 -5.63
N TYR A 79 -4.55 1.59 -5.88
CA TYR A 79 -5.49 2.21 -4.92
C TYR A 79 -5.95 1.22 -3.84
N THR A 80 -4.96 0.62 -3.17
CA THR A 80 -5.17 -0.35 -2.09
C THR A 80 -4.13 -0.17 -0.99
N GLY A 81 -4.54 -0.33 0.27
CA GLY A 81 -3.71 -0.15 1.45
C GLY A 81 -4.25 -0.95 2.62
N VAL A 82 -3.70 -0.75 3.83
CA VAL A 82 -3.92 -1.68 4.96
C VAL A 82 -5.07 -1.32 5.90
N GLU A 83 -5.77 -0.21 5.71
CA GLU A 83 -6.89 0.16 6.62
C GLU A 83 -8.19 0.50 5.89
N ARG A 84 -8.12 1.30 4.82
CA ARG A 84 -9.30 2.01 4.29
C ARG A 84 -9.82 1.43 2.98
N SER A 85 -9.17 0.41 2.42
CA SER A 85 -9.56 -0.12 1.11
C SER A 85 -10.84 -0.92 1.22
N SER A 86 -11.83 -0.60 0.39
CA SER A 86 -13.09 -1.32 0.35
C SER A 86 -12.88 -2.75 -0.17
N ILE A 87 -13.47 -3.75 0.50
CA ILE A 87 -13.33 -5.16 0.12
C ILE A 87 -13.90 -5.42 -1.28
N VAL A 88 -14.98 -4.73 -1.67
CA VAL A 88 -15.58 -4.86 -3.01
C VAL A 88 -14.68 -4.32 -4.13
N GLY A 89 -13.69 -3.49 -3.78
CA GLY A 89 -12.64 -3.05 -4.69
C GLY A 89 -11.51 -4.08 -4.85
N ILE A 90 -11.41 -5.05 -3.95
CA ILE A 90 -10.37 -6.08 -3.94
C ILE A 90 -10.89 -7.39 -4.56
N VAL A 91 -12.09 -7.83 -4.15
CA VAL A 91 -12.71 -9.10 -4.60
C VAL A 91 -14.18 -8.90 -5.02
N ARG A 92 -14.67 -9.79 -5.88
CA ARG A 92 -16.09 -9.82 -6.32
C ARG A 92 -16.86 -11.02 -5.78
N GLU A 93 -16.15 -12.00 -5.26
CA GLU A 93 -16.68 -13.19 -4.62
C GLU A 93 -15.71 -13.63 -3.51
N VAL A 94 -16.20 -14.39 -2.56
CA VAL A 94 -15.43 -14.91 -1.43
C VAL A 94 -15.81 -16.37 -1.16
N PRO A 95 -14.87 -17.20 -0.66
CA PRO A 95 -15.19 -18.56 -0.27
C PRO A 95 -16.05 -18.56 1.00
N TYR A 96 -17.22 -19.19 0.93
CA TYR A 96 -18.07 -19.44 2.09
C TYR A 96 -18.43 -20.93 2.14
N ARG A 97 -17.84 -21.65 3.12
CA ARG A 97 -18.07 -23.09 3.37
C ARG A 97 -17.93 -23.98 2.13
N GLY A 98 -16.90 -23.71 1.33
CA GLY A 98 -16.56 -24.50 0.14
C GLY A 98 -17.32 -24.08 -1.13
N VAL A 99 -18.14 -23.05 -1.07
CA VAL A 99 -18.88 -22.49 -2.22
C VAL A 99 -18.40 -21.07 -2.48
N SER A 100 -18.30 -20.68 -3.75
CA SER A 100 -18.07 -19.28 -4.12
C SER A 100 -19.33 -18.45 -3.86
N CYS A 101 -19.20 -17.37 -3.08
CA CYS A 101 -20.29 -16.49 -2.72
C CYS A 101 -20.01 -15.07 -3.22
N PRO A 102 -20.86 -14.49 -4.09
CA PRO A 102 -20.72 -13.11 -4.52
C PRO A 102 -20.79 -12.15 -3.32
N VAL A 103 -19.96 -11.10 -3.33
CA VAL A 103 -20.04 -10.06 -2.31
C VAL A 103 -21.10 -9.02 -2.67
N MET A 104 -21.85 -8.56 -1.67
CA MET A 104 -22.74 -7.41 -1.77
C MET A 104 -21.90 -6.15 -2.10
N ASN A 105 -22.36 -5.34 -3.04
CA ASN A 105 -21.63 -4.17 -3.55
C ASN A 105 -21.78 -2.94 -2.65
N GLU A 106 -21.53 -3.10 -1.34
CA GLU A 106 -21.63 -2.06 -0.32
C GLU A 106 -20.36 -2.03 0.53
N GLN A 107 -20.02 -0.86 1.09
CA GLN A 107 -18.85 -0.70 1.94
C GLN A 107 -19.15 -1.18 3.38
N PHE A 108 -19.37 -2.48 3.56
CA PHE A 108 -19.60 -3.04 4.90
C PHE A 108 -18.32 -3.32 5.68
N ALA A 109 -17.23 -3.61 4.99
CA ALA A 109 -15.93 -3.92 5.57
C ALA A 109 -14.80 -3.32 4.74
N THR A 110 -13.62 -3.20 5.34
CA THR A 110 -12.42 -2.63 4.73
C THR A 110 -11.21 -3.54 4.95
N SER A 111 -10.09 -3.25 4.28
CA SER A 111 -8.84 -3.96 4.49
C SER A 111 -8.37 -3.93 5.96
N GLY A 112 -8.74 -2.90 6.73
CA GLY A 112 -8.52 -2.90 8.17
C GLY A 112 -9.15 -4.10 8.89
N ASP A 113 -10.35 -4.51 8.48
CA ASP A 113 -11.04 -5.69 9.03
C ASP A 113 -10.33 -6.99 8.67
N VAL A 114 -9.82 -7.08 7.44
CA VAL A 114 -9.00 -8.20 6.98
C VAL A 114 -7.79 -8.35 7.88
N TYR A 115 -7.02 -7.28 8.07
CA TYR A 115 -5.77 -7.35 8.82
C TYR A 115 -5.95 -7.46 10.34
N LEU A 116 -7.10 -7.03 10.89
CA LEU A 116 -7.48 -7.39 12.26
C LEU A 116 -7.71 -8.91 12.38
N LEU A 117 -8.41 -9.51 11.41
CA LEU A 117 -8.75 -10.94 11.43
C LEU A 117 -7.56 -11.85 11.10
N THR A 118 -6.58 -11.38 10.33
CA THR A 118 -5.33 -12.11 10.02
C THR A 118 -4.18 -11.81 10.99
N ASP A 119 -4.45 -11.08 12.09
CA ASP A 119 -3.46 -10.70 13.11
C ASP A 119 -2.30 -9.81 12.62
N ASP A 120 -2.41 -9.24 11.42
CA ASP A 120 -1.42 -8.31 10.86
C ASP A 120 -1.61 -6.86 11.40
N LEU A 121 -2.79 -6.53 11.94
CA LEU A 121 -3.07 -5.30 12.69
C LEU A 121 -3.56 -5.63 14.11
N SER A 122 -3.12 -4.83 15.08
CA SER A 122 -3.56 -4.94 16.47
C SER A 122 -4.93 -4.31 16.68
N GLU A 123 -5.75 -4.93 17.54
CA GLU A 123 -7.04 -4.38 17.95
C GLU A 123 -6.87 -3.04 18.66
N ASN A 124 -7.80 -2.12 18.39
CA ASN A 124 -7.85 -0.83 19.06
C ASN A 124 -9.32 -0.46 19.36
N PRO A 125 -9.82 -0.76 20.57
CA PRO A 125 -11.20 -0.49 20.94
C PRO A 125 -11.61 1.00 20.89
N SER A 126 -10.66 1.93 21.00
CA SER A 126 -10.95 3.37 20.90
C SER A 126 -10.98 3.88 19.46
N ASN A 127 -10.48 3.11 18.49
CA ASN A 127 -10.56 3.47 17.08
C ASN A 127 -11.92 3.07 16.53
N ARG A 128 -12.78 4.06 16.30
CA ARG A 128 -14.12 3.89 15.71
C ARG A 128 -14.19 4.37 14.25
N ARG A 129 -13.04 4.63 13.60
CA ARG A 129 -13.00 4.98 12.16
C ARG A 129 -13.09 3.72 11.30
N THR A 130 -14.18 2.98 11.47
CA THR A 130 -14.50 1.74 10.73
C THR A 130 -15.74 1.98 9.87
N ALA A 131 -16.10 1.03 9.00
CA ALA A 131 -17.18 1.20 8.05
C ALA A 131 -18.58 1.37 8.69
N ASP A 132 -18.76 0.91 9.93
CA ASP A 132 -20.02 1.01 10.69
C ASP A 132 -19.87 1.79 12.00
N ASP A 133 -18.78 2.56 12.13
CA ASP A 133 -18.42 3.32 13.32
C ASP A 133 -18.26 2.48 14.60
N GLU A 134 -18.20 1.15 14.52
CA GLU A 134 -17.92 0.26 15.65
C GLU A 134 -16.41 0.07 15.89
N PRO A 135 -15.98 -0.34 17.10
CA PRO A 135 -14.56 -0.48 17.43
C PRO A 135 -13.75 -1.34 16.44
N ALA A 136 -12.50 -0.96 16.20
CA ALA A 136 -11.54 -1.73 15.41
C ALA A 136 -11.02 -2.96 16.20
N THR A 137 -11.91 -3.92 16.40
CA THR A 137 -11.68 -5.17 17.14
C THR A 137 -12.08 -6.37 16.27
N LYS A 138 -11.50 -7.54 16.52
CA LYS A 138 -11.83 -8.78 15.79
C LYS A 138 -13.32 -9.14 15.88
N PRO A 139 -14.00 -9.04 17.05
CA PRO A 139 -15.43 -9.32 17.13
C PRO A 139 -16.28 -8.39 16.25
N ALA A 140 -15.96 -7.09 16.22
CA ALA A 140 -16.67 -6.12 15.39
C ALA A 140 -16.32 -6.28 13.90
N ALA A 141 -15.06 -6.54 13.57
CA ALA A 141 -14.62 -6.85 12.21
C ALA A 141 -15.36 -8.08 11.65
N ARG A 142 -15.54 -9.14 12.46
CA ARG A 142 -16.36 -10.31 12.07
C ARG A 142 -17.78 -9.92 11.67
N ILE A 143 -18.42 -9.01 12.41
CA ILE A 143 -19.79 -8.55 12.12
C ILE A 143 -19.81 -7.77 10.80
N ARG A 144 -18.85 -6.86 10.59
CA ARG A 144 -18.69 -6.16 9.30
C ARG A 144 -18.47 -7.12 8.14
N MET A 145 -17.62 -8.14 8.32
CA MET A 145 -17.36 -9.16 7.29
C MET A 145 -18.58 -10.04 6.99
N SER A 146 -19.45 -10.34 7.96
CA SER A 146 -20.65 -11.16 7.70
C SER A 146 -21.62 -10.47 6.76
N ARG A 147 -21.70 -9.14 6.83
CA ARG A 147 -22.56 -8.32 5.96
C ARG A 147 -22.14 -8.37 4.49
N LEU A 148 -20.88 -8.68 4.18
CA LEU A 148 -20.40 -8.82 2.80
C LEU A 148 -21.20 -9.87 2.01
N ILE A 149 -21.73 -10.90 2.69
CA ILE A 149 -22.50 -11.98 2.07
C ILE A 149 -23.95 -12.04 2.60
N GLY A 150 -24.42 -10.98 3.27
CA GLY A 150 -25.75 -10.93 3.87
C GLY A 150 -25.99 -11.94 5.00
N ALA A 151 -24.93 -12.51 5.59
CA ALA A 151 -25.07 -13.51 6.65
C ALA A 151 -25.44 -12.86 7.99
N THR A 152 -26.30 -13.55 8.75
CA THR A 152 -26.66 -13.12 10.10
C THR A 152 -25.56 -13.48 11.12
N ASN A 153 -25.48 -12.71 12.21
CA ASN A 153 -24.45 -12.89 13.25
C ASN A 153 -24.43 -14.28 13.90
N GLY A 154 -25.55 -15.02 13.85
CA GLY A 154 -25.67 -16.38 14.39
C GLY A 154 -25.16 -17.47 13.44
N GLU A 155 -25.16 -17.21 12.13
CA GLU A 155 -24.74 -18.19 11.12
C GLU A 155 -23.25 -18.05 10.76
N PHE A 156 -22.71 -16.83 10.83
CA PHE A 156 -21.35 -16.48 10.43
C PHE A 156 -20.38 -16.50 11.62
N ASN A 157 -19.52 -17.52 11.70
CA ASN A 157 -18.60 -17.68 12.83
C ASN A 157 -17.21 -17.04 12.56
N HIS A 158 -16.33 -17.08 13.56
CA HIS A 158 -14.98 -16.50 13.44
C HIS A 158 -14.13 -17.18 12.35
N ARG A 159 -14.26 -18.50 12.17
CA ARG A 159 -13.55 -19.23 11.12
C ARG A 159 -14.00 -18.79 9.73
N ASP A 160 -15.30 -18.59 9.53
CA ASP A 160 -15.85 -18.06 8.27
C ASP A 160 -15.20 -16.69 7.96
N ALA A 161 -15.08 -15.81 8.97
CA ALA A 161 -14.45 -14.51 8.84
C ALA A 161 -12.95 -14.58 8.47
N VAL A 162 -12.18 -15.44 9.13
CA VAL A 162 -10.74 -15.60 8.87
C VAL A 162 -10.49 -16.19 7.48
N VAL A 163 -11.29 -17.16 7.03
CA VAL A 163 -11.18 -17.73 5.68
C VAL A 163 -11.42 -16.67 4.62
N ILE A 164 -12.47 -15.85 4.78
CA ILE A 164 -12.74 -14.75 3.85
C ILE A 164 -11.62 -13.70 3.92
N ALA A 165 -11.15 -13.32 5.12
CA ALA A 165 -10.07 -12.37 5.28
C ALA A 165 -8.79 -12.83 4.60
N GLN A 166 -8.41 -14.11 4.73
CA GLN A 166 -7.25 -14.67 4.05
C GLN A 166 -7.41 -14.62 2.53
N HIS A 167 -8.58 -14.97 2.01
CA HIS A 167 -8.86 -14.87 0.57
C HIS A 167 -8.72 -13.44 0.04
N VAL A 168 -9.24 -12.45 0.77
CA VAL A 168 -9.10 -11.03 0.40
C VAL A 168 -7.63 -10.59 0.46
N LEU A 169 -6.89 -11.01 1.48
CA LEU A 169 -5.46 -10.73 1.61
C LEU A 169 -4.69 -11.28 0.42
N ASP A 170 -4.92 -12.54 0.04
CA ASP A 170 -4.26 -13.18 -1.10
C ASP A 170 -4.58 -12.46 -2.41
N ALA A 171 -5.84 -12.04 -2.60
CA ALA A 171 -6.24 -11.23 -3.74
C ALA A 171 -5.55 -9.85 -3.76
N GLN A 172 -5.46 -9.18 -2.61
CA GLN A 172 -4.76 -7.89 -2.49
C GLN A 172 -3.27 -8.02 -2.78
N VAL A 173 -2.63 -9.09 -2.28
CA VAL A 173 -1.24 -9.44 -2.61
C VAL A 173 -1.08 -9.63 -4.12
N GLY A 174 -1.99 -10.38 -4.75
CA GLY A 174 -1.99 -10.59 -6.21
C GLY A 174 -2.06 -9.28 -7.00
N GLN A 175 -2.97 -8.38 -6.64
CA GLN A 175 -3.12 -7.07 -7.30
C GLN A 175 -1.84 -6.23 -7.24
N ILE A 176 -1.20 -6.17 -6.06
CA ILE A 176 0.04 -5.42 -5.88
C ILE A 176 1.19 -6.11 -6.61
N ALA A 177 1.27 -7.44 -6.56
CA ALA A 177 2.29 -8.23 -7.26
C ALA A 177 2.19 -8.06 -8.79
N ASP A 178 0.99 -8.02 -9.35
CA ASP A 178 0.76 -7.75 -10.78
C ASP A 178 1.25 -6.35 -11.17
N ALA A 179 0.93 -5.34 -10.36
CA ALA A 179 1.41 -3.98 -10.57
C ALA A 179 2.94 -3.89 -10.49
N MET A 180 3.53 -4.55 -9.50
CA MET A 180 4.97 -4.65 -9.32
C MET A 180 5.66 -5.32 -10.51
N ARG A 181 5.13 -6.43 -11.04
CA ARG A 181 5.65 -7.08 -12.26
C ARG A 181 5.62 -6.15 -13.47
N ARG A 182 4.55 -5.36 -13.64
CA ARG A 182 4.46 -4.35 -14.72
C ARG A 182 5.53 -3.27 -14.57
N VAL A 183 5.77 -2.81 -13.34
CA VAL A 183 6.83 -1.82 -13.04
C VAL A 183 8.22 -2.42 -13.30
N GLU A 184 8.45 -3.64 -12.82
CA GLU A 184 9.73 -4.35 -12.95
C GLU A 184 10.10 -4.62 -14.41
N ALA A 185 9.13 -5.00 -15.25
CA ALA A 185 9.33 -5.24 -16.68
C ALA A 185 9.84 -4.02 -17.47
N ARG A 186 9.80 -2.82 -16.88
CA ARG A 186 10.28 -1.56 -17.48
C ARG A 186 11.68 -1.17 -16.99
N LEU A 187 12.23 -1.87 -15.99
CA LEU A 187 13.62 -1.66 -15.56
C LEU A 187 14.59 -2.21 -16.63
N PRO A 188 15.80 -1.65 -16.74
CA PRO A 188 16.80 -2.11 -17.71
C PRO A 188 17.37 -3.51 -17.38
N GLY A 189 17.06 -4.04 -16.20
CA GLY A 189 17.45 -5.37 -15.74
C GLY A 189 16.62 -5.78 -14.51
N PRO A 190 16.89 -6.97 -13.93
CA PRO A 190 16.12 -7.50 -12.81
C PRO A 190 16.21 -6.58 -11.58
N ALA A 191 15.10 -6.45 -10.83
CA ALA A 191 15.08 -5.70 -9.59
C ALA A 191 15.69 -6.55 -8.47
N THR A 192 16.94 -6.28 -8.10
CA THR A 192 17.67 -7.05 -7.07
C THR A 192 17.46 -6.49 -5.66
N ALA A 193 17.01 -5.24 -5.54
CA ALA A 193 16.74 -4.58 -4.26
C ALA A 193 15.28 -4.14 -4.14
N MET A 194 14.68 -4.40 -2.97
CA MET A 194 13.30 -4.01 -2.65
C MET A 194 13.29 -3.13 -1.40
N ILE A 195 12.95 -1.85 -1.54
CA ILE A 195 12.74 -0.97 -0.40
C ILE A 195 11.27 -1.07 0.01
N ILE A 196 11.01 -1.30 1.30
CA ILE A 196 9.65 -1.30 1.84
C ILE A 196 9.50 -0.20 2.89
N THR A 197 8.35 0.47 2.88
CA THR A 197 8.02 1.52 3.85
C THR A 197 6.51 1.66 4.06
N GLY A 198 6.13 2.61 4.91
CA GLY A 198 4.76 2.87 5.28
C GLY A 198 4.24 1.95 6.38
N GLN A 199 2.95 2.06 6.65
CA GLN A 199 2.28 1.24 7.66
C GLN A 199 2.11 -0.23 7.23
N GLY A 200 2.11 -0.49 5.92
CA GLY A 200 1.96 -1.82 5.33
C GLY A 200 3.26 -2.54 4.95
N GLU A 201 4.42 -2.27 5.60
CA GLU A 201 5.66 -3.04 5.34
C GLU A 201 5.46 -4.58 5.42
N PHE A 202 4.57 -5.03 6.30
CA PHE A 202 4.23 -6.45 6.41
C PHE A 202 3.56 -6.98 5.12
N LEU A 203 2.67 -6.20 4.51
CA LEU A 203 2.00 -6.55 3.25
C LEU A 203 3.00 -6.52 2.09
N ALA A 204 3.85 -5.48 2.03
CA ALA A 204 4.91 -5.40 1.02
C ALA A 204 5.84 -6.62 1.10
N SER A 205 6.15 -7.10 2.31
CA SER A 205 6.91 -8.34 2.51
C SER A 205 6.19 -9.58 1.97
N LYS A 206 4.86 -9.68 2.12
CA LYS A 206 4.07 -10.78 1.54
C LYS A 206 4.05 -10.72 0.00
N VAL A 207 3.94 -9.51 -0.56
CA VAL A 207 4.02 -9.28 -2.02
C VAL A 207 5.36 -9.73 -2.58
N ILE A 208 6.48 -9.28 -2.00
CA ILE A 208 7.83 -9.65 -2.47
C ILE A 208 8.02 -11.17 -2.43
N LYS A 209 7.65 -11.82 -1.32
CA LYS A 209 7.72 -13.27 -1.19
C LYS A 209 6.87 -14.02 -2.23
N SER A 210 5.73 -13.47 -2.64
CA SER A 210 4.87 -14.10 -3.66
C SER A 210 5.46 -14.04 -5.07
N THR A 211 6.48 -13.21 -5.30
CA THR A 211 7.12 -13.00 -6.61
C THR A 211 8.58 -13.41 -6.66
N ASP A 212 9.16 -13.76 -5.52
CA ASP A 212 10.59 -14.06 -5.36
C ASP A 212 10.77 -15.52 -4.96
N SER A 213 10.53 -16.41 -5.93
CA SER A 213 10.58 -17.88 -5.72
C SER A 213 11.94 -18.38 -5.26
N ASP A 214 13.02 -17.68 -5.67
CA ASP A 214 14.41 -18.05 -5.40
C ASP A 214 14.97 -17.35 -4.14
N GLY A 215 14.24 -16.35 -3.60
CA GLY A 215 14.61 -15.65 -2.37
C GLY A 215 15.84 -14.75 -2.52
N GLU A 216 16.12 -14.28 -3.73
CA GLU A 216 17.35 -13.56 -4.07
C GLU A 216 17.22 -12.04 -3.88
N ARG A 217 16.00 -11.51 -3.69
CA ARG A 217 15.81 -10.06 -3.57
C ARG A 217 16.24 -9.55 -2.21
N ASN A 218 17.13 -8.56 -2.21
CA ASN A 218 17.56 -7.87 -1.01
C ASN A 218 16.48 -6.91 -0.50
N ILE A 219 15.86 -7.22 0.65
CA ILE A 219 14.82 -6.37 1.27
C ILE A 219 15.43 -5.34 2.23
N ILE A 220 15.20 -4.06 1.93
CA ILE A 220 15.62 -2.91 2.73
C ILE A 220 14.38 -2.31 3.40
N SER A 221 14.21 -2.54 4.71
CA SER A 221 13.13 -1.93 5.50
C SER A 221 13.49 -0.50 5.92
N MET A 222 12.65 0.47 5.54
CA MET A 222 12.83 1.86 6.00
C MET A 222 12.61 1.97 7.50
N ARG A 223 11.69 1.20 8.10
CA ARG A 223 11.55 1.14 9.57
C ARG A 223 12.86 0.80 10.27
N LYS A 224 13.68 -0.10 9.71
CA LYS A 224 15.00 -0.46 10.26
C LYS A 224 16.05 0.63 10.03
N ARG A 225 15.96 1.38 8.93
CA ARG A 225 16.93 2.42 8.55
C ARG A 225 16.71 3.75 9.26
N ILE A 226 15.47 4.22 9.35
CA ILE A 226 15.11 5.56 9.85
C ILE A 226 14.17 5.52 11.07
N GLY A 227 13.80 4.34 11.55
CA GLY A 227 12.93 4.16 12.70
C GLY A 227 11.45 4.03 12.35
N ARG A 228 10.68 3.37 13.24
CA ARG A 228 9.26 3.03 13.01
C ARG A 228 8.35 4.25 12.89
N SER A 229 8.50 5.22 13.79
CA SER A 229 7.68 6.45 13.79
C SER A 229 7.91 7.26 12.52
N VAL A 230 9.17 7.39 12.10
CA VAL A 230 9.57 8.15 10.92
C VAL A 230 9.10 7.46 9.64
N SER A 231 9.24 6.13 9.53
CA SER A 231 8.77 5.39 8.34
C SER A 231 7.25 5.53 8.11
N ARG A 232 6.45 5.69 9.17
CA ARG A 232 5.00 5.96 9.04
C ARG A 232 4.69 7.29 8.33
N VAL A 233 5.61 8.25 8.42
CA VAL A 233 5.53 9.57 7.78
C VAL A 233 6.70 9.78 6.81
N ALA A 234 7.19 8.68 6.19
CA ALA A 234 8.42 8.69 5.39
C ALA A 234 8.47 9.79 4.31
N PRO A 235 7.38 10.10 3.59
CA PRO A 235 7.40 11.20 2.63
C PRO A 235 7.72 12.57 3.23
N ALA A 236 7.18 12.87 4.42
CA ALA A 236 7.42 14.14 5.10
C ALA A 236 8.88 14.24 5.59
N TYR A 237 9.40 13.15 6.15
CA TYR A 237 10.81 13.06 6.54
C TYR A 237 11.75 13.20 5.33
N ALA A 238 11.47 12.47 4.25
CA ALA A 238 12.23 12.54 3.01
C ALA A 238 12.27 13.96 2.45
N LEU A 239 11.13 14.66 2.45
CA LEU A 239 11.06 16.05 2.02
C LEU A 239 11.89 16.97 2.90
N ALA A 240 11.86 16.80 4.22
CA ALA A 240 12.66 17.63 5.14
C ALA A 240 14.17 17.46 4.88
N VAL A 241 14.65 16.22 4.74
CA VAL A 241 16.06 15.93 4.42
C VAL A 241 16.45 16.50 3.06
N LEU A 242 15.62 16.28 2.03
CA LEU A 242 15.90 16.81 0.69
C LEU A 242 15.89 18.33 0.65
N ALA A 243 15.08 19.00 1.49
CA ALA A 243 15.07 20.46 1.57
C ALA A 243 16.36 20.99 2.18
N GLU A 244 16.85 20.37 3.26
CA GLU A 244 18.14 20.72 3.89
C GLU A 244 19.33 20.49 2.94
N GLU A 245 19.30 19.43 2.12
CA GLU A 245 20.33 19.15 1.11
C GLU A 245 20.32 20.13 -0.09
N MET A 246 19.25 20.91 -0.27
CA MET A 246 19.10 21.87 -1.37
C MET A 246 19.48 23.31 -0.99
N GLU A 247 19.70 23.57 0.29
CA GLU A 247 20.24 24.85 0.81
C GLU A 247 21.76 24.93 0.64
#